data_AF-A0A7Y8PTA8-F1
#
_entry.id   AF-A0A7Y8PTA8-F1
#
_cell.length_a   1.000
_cell.length_b   1.000
_cell.length_c   1.000
_cell.angle_alpha   90.00
_cell.angle_beta   90.00
_cell.angle_gamma   90.00
#
_symmetry.space_group_name_H-M   'P 1'
#
loop_
_entity.id
_entity.type
_entity.pdbx_description
1 polymer ?
#
loop_
_entity_poly.entity_id
_entity_poly.type
_entity_poly.pdbx_seq_one_letter_code
_entity_poly.pdbx_strand_id
1 'polypeptide(L)'
;MFVQQSLLDVVKHAKPTVLIGVSGQPGLFTKDVIEALVENTEYPIVFPLSNPTCRAEAVPSDIIEWTKGKALIASGARRVTENMLMAAANALADCSPKLQNPEAALLPDLSQIQQISKIIALKVAQAAMHDEIAPKMSLIELEQKIEDNFWKPEYRTYSRIV
;
A
#
# COMPACT_ATOMS: atom_id res chain seq x y z
N MET A 1 -7.37 -30.63 -23.27
CA MET A 1 -6.40 -30.65 -22.15
C MET A 1 -6.15 -29.20 -21.77
N PHE A 2 -6.83 -28.68 -20.75
CA PHE A 2 -6.61 -27.30 -20.31
C PHE A 2 -5.26 -27.24 -19.59
N VAL A 3 -4.29 -26.52 -20.15
CA VAL A 3 -3.03 -26.23 -19.45
C VAL A 3 -3.39 -25.22 -18.37
N GLN A 4 -3.38 -25.65 -17.12
CA GLN A 4 -3.59 -24.77 -15.98
C GLN A 4 -2.34 -23.88 -15.88
N GLN A 5 -2.43 -22.64 -16.36
CA GLN A 5 -1.30 -21.70 -16.31
C GLN A 5 -1.01 -21.35 -14.85
N SER A 6 0.27 -21.39 -14.48
CA SER A 6 0.69 -20.96 -13.15
C SER A 6 0.63 -19.43 -13.04
N LEU A 7 0.48 -18.91 -11.82
CA LEU A 7 0.52 -17.46 -11.59
C LEU A 7 1.84 -16.85 -12.10
N LEU A 8 2.95 -17.58 -11.95
CA LEU A 8 4.27 -17.17 -12.45
C LEU A 8 4.28 -17.00 -13.98
N ASP A 9 3.67 -17.94 -14.70
CA ASP A 9 3.58 -17.84 -16.16
C ASP A 9 2.78 -16.61 -16.56
N VAL A 10 1.67 -16.34 -15.87
CA VAL A 10 0.85 -15.14 -16.12
C VAL A 10 1.67 -13.87 -15.86
N VAL A 11 2.40 -13.79 -14.75
CA VAL A 11 3.22 -12.60 -14.42
C VAL A 11 4.32 -12.38 -15.47
N LYS A 12 4.99 -13.44 -15.93
CA LYS A 12 6.06 -13.33 -16.95
C LYS A 12 5.55 -12.88 -18.31
N HIS A 13 4.37 -13.33 -18.72
CA HIS A 13 3.83 -13.03 -20.05
C HIS A 13 3.02 -11.73 -20.08
N ALA A 14 2.14 -11.52 -19.09
CA ALA A 14 1.28 -10.34 -19.04
C ALA A 14 2.04 -9.09 -18.55
N LYS A 15 3.19 -9.29 -17.89
CA LYS A 15 4.03 -8.23 -17.31
C LYS A 15 3.26 -7.20 -16.48
N PRO A 16 2.44 -7.64 -15.50
CA PRO A 16 1.66 -6.71 -14.70
C PRO A 16 2.57 -5.84 -13.84
N THR A 17 2.10 -4.63 -13.53
CA THR A 17 2.74 -3.72 -12.56
C THR A 17 2.07 -3.76 -11.19
N VAL A 18 0.85 -4.33 -11.12
CA VAL A 18 0.03 -4.46 -9.92
C VAL A 18 -0.44 -5.90 -9.78
N LEU A 19 -0.30 -6.46 -8.58
CA LEU A 19 -0.73 -7.81 -8.24
C LEU A 19 -1.64 -7.77 -7.00
N ILE A 20 -2.88 -8.22 -7.14
CA ILE A 20 -3.89 -8.21 -6.06
C ILE A 20 -4.33 -9.65 -5.78
N GLY A 21 -4.20 -10.05 -4.52
CA GLY A 21 -4.57 -11.35 -3.99
C GLY A 21 -5.89 -11.25 -3.25
N VAL A 22 -6.90 -11.97 -3.75
CA VAL A 22 -8.24 -12.11 -3.15
C VAL A 22 -8.71 -13.57 -3.18
N SER A 23 -7.78 -14.52 -3.23
CA SER A 23 -8.06 -15.94 -3.50
C SER A 23 -8.30 -16.77 -2.24
N GLY A 24 -7.86 -16.29 -1.08
CA GLY A 24 -7.85 -17.04 0.17
C GLY A 24 -6.83 -18.17 0.22
N GLN A 25 -5.90 -18.25 -0.75
CA GLN A 25 -4.86 -19.27 -0.82
C GLN A 25 -3.52 -18.74 -0.26
N PRO A 26 -3.10 -19.20 0.94
CA PRO A 26 -1.81 -18.84 1.49
C PRO A 26 -0.67 -19.36 0.63
N GLY A 27 0.40 -18.57 0.49
CA GLY A 27 1.61 -18.94 -0.25
C GLY A 27 1.50 -18.83 -1.78
N LEU A 28 0.39 -18.29 -2.29
CA LEU A 28 0.20 -18.09 -3.73
C LEU A 28 1.18 -17.05 -4.30
N PHE A 29 1.54 -16.03 -3.53
CA PHE A 29 2.57 -15.06 -3.89
C PHE A 29 3.92 -15.61 -3.46
N THR A 30 4.47 -16.51 -4.28
CA THR A 30 5.81 -17.05 -4.03
C THR A 30 6.89 -16.01 -4.33
N LYS A 31 8.10 -16.23 -3.80
CA LYS A 31 9.27 -15.41 -4.11
C LYS A 31 9.47 -15.22 -5.61
N ASP A 32 9.41 -16.30 -6.39
CA ASP A 32 9.59 -16.28 -7.84
C ASP A 32 8.54 -15.40 -8.54
N VAL A 33 7.29 -15.40 -8.05
CA VAL A 33 6.22 -14.55 -8.60
C VAL A 33 6.51 -13.07 -8.32
N ILE A 34 6.94 -12.74 -7.11
CA ILE A 34 7.24 -11.36 -6.72
C ILE A 34 8.52 -10.85 -7.40
N GLU A 35 9.56 -11.68 -7.51
CA GLU A 35 10.77 -11.31 -8.24
C GLU A 35 10.48 -11.09 -9.73
N ALA A 36 9.67 -11.95 -10.36
CA ALA A 36 9.21 -11.73 -11.73
C ALA A 36 8.38 -10.44 -11.88
N LEU A 37 7.62 -10.05 -10.85
CA LEU A 37 6.88 -8.79 -10.84
C LEU A 37 7.82 -7.57 -10.76
N VAL A 38 8.90 -7.66 -9.98
CA VAL A 38 9.95 -6.64 -9.88
C VAL A 38 10.73 -6.48 -11.18
N GLU A 39 10.88 -7.55 -11.98
CA GLU A 39 11.48 -7.46 -13.32
C GLU A 39 10.61 -6.63 -14.29
N ASN A 40 9.30 -6.57 -14.07
CA ASN A 40 8.37 -5.85 -14.94
C ASN A 40 8.26 -4.35 -14.62
N THR A 41 8.55 -3.95 -13.38
CA THR A 41 8.43 -2.55 -12.95
C THR A 41 9.39 -2.23 -11.81
N GLU A 42 9.93 -1.00 -11.83
CA GLU A 42 10.79 -0.52 -10.75
C GLU A 42 10.05 -0.46 -9.41
N TYR A 43 8.73 -0.25 -9.41
CA TYR A 43 7.90 -0.09 -8.20
C TYR A 43 6.61 -0.92 -8.32
N PRO A 44 6.64 -2.22 -7.96
CA PRO A 44 5.46 -3.09 -8.05
C PRO A 44 4.47 -2.83 -6.92
N ILE A 45 3.17 -2.88 -7.20
CA ILE A 45 2.13 -2.80 -6.17
C ILE A 45 1.63 -4.22 -5.88
N VAL A 46 1.80 -4.70 -4.64
CA VAL A 46 1.40 -6.06 -4.24
C VAL A 46 0.43 -5.98 -3.06
N PHE A 47 -0.76 -6.53 -3.22
CA PHE A 47 -1.81 -6.53 -2.21
C PHE A 47 -2.25 -7.94 -1.85
N PRO A 48 -1.70 -8.57 -0.80
CA PRO A 48 -2.21 -9.82 -0.26
C PRO A 48 -3.41 -9.53 0.66
N LEU A 49 -4.63 -9.46 0.11
CA LEU A 49 -5.82 -8.97 0.83
C LEU A 49 -6.63 -10.09 1.51
N SER A 50 -6.23 -11.35 1.37
CA SER A 50 -6.98 -12.46 1.91
C SER A 50 -6.97 -12.50 3.43
N ASN A 51 -8.18 -12.61 4.01
CA ASN A 51 -8.43 -12.64 5.45
C ASN A 51 -8.96 -14.01 5.92
N PRO A 52 -8.70 -14.40 7.18
CA PRO A 52 -7.81 -13.76 8.17
C PRO A 52 -6.33 -13.85 7.74
N THR A 53 -5.40 -13.16 8.42
CA THR A 53 -3.98 -13.03 8.01
C THR A 53 -3.28 -14.34 7.64
N CYS A 54 -3.69 -15.48 8.23
CA CYS A 54 -3.16 -16.80 7.86
C CYS A 54 -3.57 -17.28 6.46
N ARG A 55 -4.48 -16.58 5.78
CA ARG A 55 -4.92 -16.82 4.40
C ARG A 55 -4.34 -15.82 3.40
N ALA A 56 -3.58 -14.84 3.86
CA ALA A 56 -2.91 -13.88 3.00
C ALA A 56 -1.98 -14.60 2.02
N GLU A 57 -1.97 -14.17 0.76
CA GLU A 57 -1.23 -14.82 -0.33
C GLU A 57 0.28 -14.83 -0.09
N ALA A 58 0.80 -13.83 0.63
CA ALA A 58 2.15 -13.79 1.20
C ALA A 58 2.15 -12.91 2.46
N VAL A 59 3.16 -13.12 3.30
CA VAL A 59 3.41 -12.27 4.47
C VAL A 59 3.99 -10.93 3.99
N PRO A 60 3.55 -9.78 4.54
CA PRO A 60 4.09 -8.48 4.15
C PRO A 60 5.62 -8.36 4.28
N SER A 61 6.23 -8.99 5.29
CA SER A 61 7.69 -9.03 5.47
C SER A 61 8.40 -9.61 4.24
N ASP A 62 7.85 -10.67 3.69
CA ASP A 62 8.44 -11.42 2.60
C ASP A 62 8.37 -10.62 1.30
N ILE A 63 7.23 -9.96 1.06
CA ILE A 63 7.07 -9.06 -0.10
C ILE A 63 8.08 -7.91 -0.03
N ILE A 64 8.29 -7.31 1.15
CA ILE A 64 9.28 -6.25 1.33
C ILE A 64 10.69 -6.78 1.04
N GLU A 65 11.04 -7.96 1.56
CA GLU A 65 12.33 -8.61 1.34
C GLU A 65 12.56 -8.89 -0.16
N TRP A 66 11.62 -9.57 -0.82
CA TRP A 66 11.74 -10.00 -2.21
C TRP A 66 11.71 -8.82 -3.19
N THR A 67 11.00 -7.75 -2.86
CA THR A 67 11.02 -6.50 -3.64
C THR A 67 12.20 -5.60 -3.32
N LYS A 68 13.06 -5.97 -2.37
CA LYS A 68 14.17 -5.13 -1.85
C LYS A 68 13.65 -3.75 -1.40
N GLY A 69 12.44 -3.73 -0.85
CA GLY A 69 11.70 -2.55 -0.43
C GLY A 69 10.96 -1.81 -1.54
N LYS A 70 11.11 -2.15 -2.82
CA LYS A 70 10.58 -1.34 -3.92
C LYS A 70 9.05 -1.33 -4.07
N ALA A 71 8.32 -2.20 -3.38
CA ALA A 71 6.87 -2.13 -3.39
C ALA A 71 6.39 -0.85 -2.69
N LEU A 72 5.69 0.01 -3.44
CA LEU A 72 5.51 1.40 -3.07
C LEU A 72 4.06 1.87 -3.21
N ILE A 73 3.57 2.52 -2.16
CA ILE A 73 2.29 3.22 -2.15
C ILE A 73 2.57 4.74 -2.06
N ALA A 74 2.25 5.43 -3.15
CA ALA A 74 1.98 6.88 -3.29
C ALA A 74 3.10 7.94 -3.06
N SER A 75 4.05 7.80 -2.13
CA SER A 75 4.94 8.95 -1.76
C SER A 75 6.22 9.11 -2.59
N GLY A 76 6.49 8.19 -3.54
CA GLY A 76 7.78 8.14 -4.25
C GLY A 76 8.94 7.62 -3.39
N ALA A 77 8.66 7.11 -2.20
CA ALA A 77 9.62 6.54 -1.25
C ALA A 77 10.17 5.18 -1.68
N ARG A 78 11.43 5.05 -2.10
CA ARG A 78 11.97 3.80 -2.70
C ARG A 78 11.85 2.53 -1.86
N ARG A 79 11.59 2.64 -0.54
CA ARG A 79 11.31 1.54 0.38
C ARG A 79 10.49 1.96 1.59
N VAL A 80 9.88 1.01 2.29
CA VAL A 80 9.27 1.23 3.62
C VAL A 80 10.33 1.06 4.71
N THR A 81 10.43 2.03 5.62
CA THR A 81 11.33 1.99 6.78
C THR A 81 10.56 1.74 8.07
N GLU A 82 11.26 1.31 9.13
CA GLU A 82 10.67 1.20 10.48
C GLU A 82 10.11 2.55 10.97
N ASN A 83 10.79 3.65 10.65
CA ASN A 83 10.34 5.00 11.00
C ASN A 83 9.01 5.35 10.33
N MET A 84 8.78 4.93 9.08
CA MET A 84 7.49 5.08 8.41
C MET A 84 6.38 4.28 9.12
N LEU A 85 6.66 3.04 9.54
CA LEU A 85 5.69 2.22 10.29
C LEU A 85 5.35 2.86 11.65
N MET A 86 6.37 3.34 12.36
CA MET A 86 6.19 4.06 13.61
C MET A 86 5.42 5.36 13.42
N ALA A 87 5.70 6.11 12.35
CA ALA A 87 4.96 7.32 12.01
C ALA A 87 3.47 7.04 11.74
N ALA A 88 3.15 5.93 11.06
CA ALA A 88 1.77 5.51 10.84
C ALA A 88 1.05 5.15 12.16
N ALA A 89 1.71 4.36 13.01
CA ALA A 89 1.16 3.94 14.29
C ALA A 89 0.90 5.14 15.22
N ASN A 90 1.88 6.05 15.33
CA ASN A 90 1.76 7.27 16.12
C ASN A 90 0.67 8.19 15.57
N ALA A 91 0.60 8.37 14.24
CA ALA A 91 -0.45 9.19 13.62
C ALA A 91 -1.87 8.67 13.93
N LEU A 92 -2.07 7.35 13.92
CA LEU A 92 -3.34 6.74 14.32
C LEU A 92 -3.59 6.89 15.82
N ALA A 93 -2.58 6.69 16.66
CA ALA A 93 -2.67 6.85 18.11
C ALA A 93 -3.03 8.30 18.50
N ASP A 94 -2.45 9.29 17.82
CA ASP A 94 -2.75 10.72 17.99
C ASP A 94 -4.22 11.06 17.65
N CYS A 95 -4.85 10.24 16.78
CA CYS A 95 -6.26 10.36 16.44
C CYS A 95 -7.18 9.61 17.44
N SER A 96 -6.63 8.98 18.48
CA SER A 96 -7.41 8.24 19.47
C SER A 96 -8.28 9.17 20.31
N PRO A 97 -9.61 8.96 20.39
CA PRO A 97 -10.48 9.69 21.31
C PRO A 97 -10.05 9.55 22.78
N LYS A 98 -9.36 8.44 23.09
CA LYS A 98 -8.88 8.13 24.43
C LYS A 98 -7.83 9.10 24.96
N LEU A 99 -7.12 9.81 24.08
CA LEU A 99 -6.19 10.88 24.46
C LEU A 99 -6.91 12.09 25.07
N GLN A 100 -8.14 12.34 24.65
CA GLN A 100 -8.94 13.48 25.12
C GLN A 100 -9.83 13.08 26.30
N ASN A 101 -10.37 11.86 26.26
CA ASN A 101 -11.23 11.33 27.31
C ASN A 101 -10.83 9.88 27.65
N PRO A 102 -10.33 9.59 28.86
CA PRO A 102 -9.89 8.25 29.27
C PRO A 102 -10.96 7.15 29.15
N GLU A 103 -12.24 7.52 29.24
CA GLU A 103 -13.38 6.60 29.14
C GLU A 103 -13.84 6.36 27.70
N ALA A 104 -13.28 7.07 26.72
CA ALA A 104 -13.62 6.91 25.32
C ALA A 104 -12.98 5.66 24.70
N ALA A 105 -13.46 5.31 23.49
CA ALA A 105 -12.91 4.22 22.70
C ALA A 105 -11.42 4.42 22.39
N LEU A 106 -10.67 3.32 22.36
CA LEU A 106 -9.23 3.34 22.04
C LEU A 106 -8.96 3.80 20.60
N LEU A 107 -9.84 3.45 19.67
CA LEU A 107 -9.69 3.77 18.26
C LEU A 107 -10.72 4.83 17.84
N PRO A 108 -10.38 5.66 16.85
CA PRO A 108 -11.33 6.60 16.26
C PRO A 108 -12.46 5.88 15.54
N ASP A 109 -13.56 6.61 15.33
CA ASP A 109 -14.73 6.12 14.63
C ASP A 109 -14.41 5.82 13.14
N LEU A 110 -14.98 4.73 12.60
CA LEU A 110 -14.79 4.33 11.20
C LEU A 110 -15.30 5.37 10.20
N SER A 111 -16.27 6.21 10.56
CA SER A 111 -16.73 7.34 9.75
C SER A 111 -15.59 8.33 9.43
N GLN A 112 -14.57 8.40 10.28
CA GLN A 112 -13.42 9.30 10.12
C GLN A 112 -12.27 8.68 9.31
N ILE A 113 -12.41 7.44 8.83
CA ILE A 113 -11.33 6.66 8.22
C ILE A 113 -10.65 7.38 7.05
N GLN A 114 -11.41 8.14 6.24
CA GLN A 114 -10.85 8.87 5.10
C GLN A 114 -9.92 10.00 5.55
N GLN A 115 -10.36 10.79 6.55
CA GLN A 115 -9.57 11.88 7.11
C GLN A 115 -8.32 11.33 7.80
N ILE A 116 -8.47 10.29 8.61
CA ILE A 116 -7.37 9.66 9.35
C ILE A 116 -6.36 9.05 8.37
N SER A 117 -6.81 8.42 7.29
CA SER A 117 -5.92 7.87 6.26
C SER A 117 -5.08 8.96 5.60
N LYS A 118 -5.63 10.16 5.36
CA LYS A 118 -4.86 11.30 4.85
C LYS A 118 -3.81 11.79 5.85
N ILE A 119 -4.16 11.87 7.15
CA ILE A 119 -3.22 12.23 8.22
C ILE A 119 -2.07 11.23 8.30
N ILE A 120 -2.38 9.93 8.30
CA ILE A 120 -1.38 8.86 8.29
C ILE A 120 -0.49 8.97 7.06
N ALA A 121 -1.07 9.13 5.86
CA ALA A 121 -0.32 9.29 4.63
C ALA A 121 0.65 10.48 4.68
N LEU A 122 0.22 11.61 5.25
CA LEU A 122 1.04 12.79 5.44
C LEU A 122 2.24 12.51 6.36
N LYS A 123 1.99 11.93 7.54
CA LYS A 123 3.04 11.61 8.52
C LYS A 123 4.04 10.59 7.99
N VAL A 124 3.56 9.56 7.30
CA VAL A 124 4.40 8.54 6.66
C VAL A 124 5.26 9.15 5.56
N ALA A 125 4.70 10.02 4.72
CA ALA A 125 5.45 10.69 3.68
C ALA A 125 6.51 11.66 4.24
N GLN A 126 6.21 12.36 5.34
CA GLN A 126 7.21 13.16 6.06
C GLN A 126 8.35 12.29 6.61
N ALA A 127 8.05 11.13 7.19
CA ALA A 127 9.05 10.18 7.65
C ALA A 127 9.93 9.68 6.49
N ALA A 128 9.33 9.36 5.34
CA ALA A 128 10.08 8.95 4.16
C ALA A 128 11.01 10.06 3.61
N MET A 129 10.61 11.33 3.69
CA MET A 129 11.47 12.46 3.31
C MET A 129 12.60 12.67 4.32
N HIS A 130 12.32 12.47 5.61
CA HIS A 130 13.31 12.55 6.67
C HIS A 130 14.38 11.45 6.52
N ASP A 131 13.96 10.24 6.21
CA ASP A 131 14.82 9.08 5.96
C ASP A 131 15.56 9.14 4.60
N GLU A 132 15.36 10.23 3.83
CA GLU A 132 15.98 10.49 2.52
C GLU A 132 15.71 9.40 1.46
N ILE A 133 14.62 8.66 1.63
CA ILE A 133 14.14 7.64 0.69
C ILE A 133 13.06 8.16 -0.26
N ALA A 134 12.51 9.36 0.00
CA ALA A 134 11.59 10.09 -0.86
C ALA A 134 12.13 11.50 -1.20
N PRO A 135 11.78 12.07 -2.37
CA PRO A 135 12.14 13.44 -2.71
C PRO A 135 11.59 14.46 -1.70
N LYS A 136 12.43 15.40 -1.26
CA LYS A 136 12.00 16.51 -0.39
C LYS A 136 11.09 17.44 -1.19
N MET A 137 9.96 17.82 -0.60
CA MET A 137 9.03 18.83 -1.13
C MET A 137 8.43 19.60 0.05
N SER A 138 7.76 20.71 -0.24
CA SER A 138 7.07 21.47 0.81
C SER A 138 5.87 20.71 1.36
N LEU A 139 5.45 21.05 2.59
CA LEU A 139 4.27 20.43 3.20
C LEU A 139 3.00 20.65 2.37
N ILE A 140 2.85 21.84 1.79
CA ILE A 140 1.71 22.22 0.95
C ILE A 140 1.66 21.35 -0.31
N GLU A 141 2.79 21.17 -0.99
CA GLU A 141 2.86 20.30 -2.16
C GLU A 141 2.55 18.84 -1.82
N LEU A 142 2.99 18.38 -0.64
CA LEU A 142 2.73 17.02 -0.18
C LEU A 142 1.24 16.80 0.12
N GLU A 143 0.60 17.73 0.84
CA GLU A 143 -0.84 17.68 1.10
C GLU A 143 -1.66 17.69 -0.19
N GLN A 144 -1.30 18.56 -1.14
CA GLN A 144 -1.95 18.62 -2.45
C GLN A 144 -1.79 17.29 -3.21
N LYS A 145 -0.59 16.70 -3.24
CA LYS A 145 -0.38 15.39 -3.88
C LYS A 145 -1.18 14.29 -3.23
N ILE A 146 -1.30 14.29 -1.90
CA ILE A 146 -2.13 13.30 -1.19
C ILE A 146 -3.58 13.46 -1.61
N GLU A 147 -4.10 14.70 -1.71
CA GLU A 147 -5.46 14.96 -2.15
C GLU A 147 -5.70 14.53 -3.60
N ASP A 148 -4.80 14.88 -4.51
CA ASP A 148 -4.89 14.57 -5.94
C ASP A 148 -4.85 13.05 -6.23
N ASN A 149 -4.15 12.30 -5.39
CA ASN A 149 -4.06 10.85 -5.49
C ASN A 149 -5.10 10.11 -4.65
N PHE A 150 -5.86 10.81 -3.81
CA PHE A 150 -6.89 10.19 -2.99
C PHE A 150 -8.06 9.75 -3.88
N TRP A 151 -8.33 8.45 -3.91
CA TRP A 151 -9.43 7.91 -4.70
C TRP A 151 -10.78 8.44 -4.22
N LYS A 152 -11.62 8.88 -5.16
CA LYS A 152 -12.99 9.33 -4.91
C LYS A 152 -13.98 8.31 -5.48
N PRO A 153 -15.05 7.96 -4.74
CA PRO A 153 -16.09 7.02 -5.17
C PRO A 153 -17.05 7.65 -6.20
N GLU A 154 -16.50 8.28 -7.23
CA GLU A 154 -17.25 8.96 -8.28
C GLU A 154 -17.15 8.17 -9.58
N TYR A 155 -18.27 7.97 -10.26
CA TYR A 155 -18.27 7.36 -11.58
C TYR A 155 -17.55 8.29 -12.57
N ARG A 156 -16.61 7.73 -13.33
CA ARG A 156 -15.93 8.46 -14.40
C ARG A 156 -16.86 8.56 -15.61
N THR A 157 -16.83 9.72 -16.27
CA THR A 157 -17.50 9.90 -17.55
C THR A 157 -16.70 9.17 -18.63
N TYR A 158 -17.30 8.16 -19.27
CA TYR A 158 -16.69 7.44 -20.38
C TYR A 158 -17.25 7.98 -21.70
N SER A 159 -16.38 8.50 -22.57
CA SER A 159 -16.70 8.76 -23.97
C SER A 159 -16.29 7.54 -24.80
N ARG A 160 -17.21 7.04 -25.61
CA ARG A 160 -16.91 5.99 -26.58
C ARG A 160 -16.13 6.63 -27.71
N ILE A 161 -14.90 6.19 -27.96
CA ILE A 161 -14.17 6.56 -29.18
C ILE A 161 -14.85 5.77 -30.30
N VAL A 162 -15.53 6.49 -31.19
CA VAL A 162 -16.16 5.95 -32.40
C VAL A 162 -15.22 6.14 -33.57
#